data_AF-A0A2R5L3S6-F1
#
_entry.id   AF-A0A2R5L3S6-F1
#
_cell.length_a   1.000
_cell.length_b   1.000
_cell.length_c   1.000
_cell.angle_alpha   90.00
_cell.angle_beta   90.00
_cell.angle_gamma   90.00
#
_symmetry.space_group_name_H-M   'P 1'
#
loop_
_entity.id
_entity.type
_entity.pdbx_description
1 polymer ?
#
loop_
_entity_poly.entity_id
_entity_poly.type
_entity_poly.pdbx_seq_one_letter_code
_entity_poly.pdbx_strand_id
1 'polypeptide(L)'
;IPEDIELIIGSPSVRRSFFDYEIAQADPEYYLYLKNVSKLVKFRNKYLKDRNSKDPMFEIYNLEFIKYTSLVVKKRIEYIKNVSRLLSLNYRKLFDGEKELTLRYKS
;
A
#
# COMPACT_ATOMS: atom_id res chain seq x y z
N ILE A 1 -5.72 -17.62 -12.55
CA ILE A 1 -6.41 -18.47 -11.54
C ILE A 1 -5.44 -18.95 -10.46
N PRO A 2 -4.28 -19.59 -10.74
CA PRO A 2 -3.29 -19.90 -9.70
C PRO A 2 -2.74 -18.65 -8.99
N GLU A 3 -2.49 -17.55 -9.73
CA GLU A 3 -1.96 -16.31 -9.16
C GLU A 3 -2.94 -15.60 -8.22
N ASP A 4 -4.26 -15.71 -8.46
CA ASP A 4 -5.28 -15.01 -7.67
C ASP A 4 -5.40 -15.58 -6.24
N ILE A 5 -5.09 -16.86 -6.07
CA ILE A 5 -5.03 -17.53 -4.76
C ILE A 5 -3.91 -16.94 -3.90
N GLU A 6 -2.80 -16.48 -4.50
CA GLU A 6 -1.70 -15.87 -3.76
C GLU A 6 -2.10 -14.59 -3.04
N LEU A 7 -3.17 -13.92 -3.47
CA LEU A 7 -3.71 -12.77 -2.72
C LEU A 7 -4.20 -13.19 -1.33
N ILE A 8 -4.73 -14.41 -1.21
CA ILE A 8 -5.29 -14.96 0.03
C ILE A 8 -4.20 -15.64 0.87
N ILE A 9 -3.46 -16.58 0.28
CA ILE A 9 -2.49 -17.42 1.03
C ILE A 9 -1.06 -16.89 0.99
N GLY A 10 -0.77 -15.96 0.09
CA GLY A 10 0.57 -15.44 -0.12
C GLY A 10 1.02 -14.43 0.93
N SER A 11 2.24 -13.94 0.75
CA SER A 11 2.87 -13.02 1.68
C SER A 11 2.21 -11.62 1.66
N PRO A 12 2.40 -10.81 2.73
CA PRO A 12 2.00 -9.40 2.71
C PRO A 12 2.60 -8.59 1.54
N SER A 13 3.75 -9.02 1.00
CA SER A 13 4.37 -8.34 -0.14
C SER A 13 3.54 -8.49 -1.40
N VAL A 14 3.00 -9.70 -1.66
CA VAL A 14 2.16 -9.98 -2.82
C VAL A 14 0.90 -9.11 -2.77
N ARG A 15 0.19 -9.10 -1.63
CA ARG A 15 -0.99 -8.24 -1.44
C ARG A 15 -0.67 -6.76 -1.62
N ARG A 16 0.44 -6.26 -1.06
CA ARG A 16 0.85 -4.86 -1.23
C ARG A 16 1.11 -4.53 -2.70
N SER A 17 1.87 -5.37 -3.40
CA SER A 17 2.17 -5.16 -4.82
C SER A 17 0.91 -5.15 -5.69
N PHE A 18 -0.02 -6.08 -5.43
CA PHE A 18 -1.32 -6.11 -6.11
C PHE A 18 -2.10 -4.81 -5.87
N PHE A 19 -2.33 -4.42 -4.62
CA PHE A 19 -3.10 -3.20 -4.33
C PHE A 19 -2.40 -1.93 -4.80
N ASP A 20 -1.06 -1.86 -4.73
CA ASP A 20 -0.31 -0.73 -5.24
C ASP A 20 -0.49 -0.57 -6.76
N TYR A 21 -0.49 -1.70 -7.48
CA TYR A 21 -0.72 -1.72 -8.93
C TYR A 21 -2.15 -1.29 -9.28
N GLU A 22 -3.16 -1.82 -8.58
CA GLU A 22 -4.56 -1.46 -8.80
C GLU A 22 -4.84 0.02 -8.50
N ILE A 23 -4.32 0.54 -7.39
CA ILE A 23 -4.51 1.96 -7.04
C ILE A 23 -3.78 2.84 -8.04
N ALA A 24 -2.54 2.52 -8.42
CA ALA A 24 -1.74 3.34 -9.34
C ALA A 24 -2.33 3.43 -10.76
N GLN A 25 -3.01 2.38 -11.23
CA GLN A 25 -3.72 2.43 -12.51
C GLN A 25 -4.90 3.42 -12.49
N ALA A 26 -5.60 3.53 -11.37
CA ALA A 26 -6.76 4.40 -11.22
C ALA A 26 -6.41 5.82 -10.73
N ASP A 27 -5.27 5.99 -10.06
CA ASP A 27 -4.84 7.23 -9.40
C ASP A 27 -3.38 7.57 -9.78
N PRO A 28 -3.16 8.44 -10.78
CA PRO A 28 -1.83 8.88 -11.19
C PRO A 28 -1.05 9.62 -10.09
N GLU A 29 -1.76 10.29 -9.18
CA GLU A 29 -1.15 11.00 -8.04
C GLU A 29 -0.55 9.98 -7.05
N TYR A 30 -1.30 8.91 -6.76
CA TYR A 30 -0.81 7.80 -5.94
C TYR A 30 0.45 7.15 -6.54
N TYR A 31 0.49 6.96 -7.86
CA TYR A 31 1.69 6.47 -8.54
C TYR A 31 2.91 7.37 -8.30
N LEU A 32 2.73 8.69 -8.37
CA LEU A 32 3.81 9.63 -8.06
C LEU A 32 4.27 9.51 -6.60
N TYR A 33 3.34 9.35 -5.65
CA TYR A 33 3.66 9.12 -4.25
C TYR A 33 4.49 7.85 -4.05
N LEU A 34 4.09 6.72 -4.65
CA LEU A 34 4.85 5.47 -4.60
C LEU A 34 6.26 5.61 -5.19
N LYS A 35 6.38 6.29 -6.33
CA LYS A 35 7.68 6.56 -6.99
C LYS A 35 8.60 7.36 -6.07
N ASN A 36 8.07 8.36 -5.37
CA ASN A 36 8.83 9.16 -4.42
C ASN A 36 9.24 8.35 -3.19
N VAL A 37 8.32 7.59 -2.59
CA VAL A 37 8.63 6.69 -1.46
C VAL A 37 9.76 5.72 -1.83
N SER A 38 9.67 5.06 -3.00
CA SER A 38 10.70 4.11 -3.46
C SER A 38 12.09 4.75 -3.57
N LYS A 39 12.18 5.98 -4.09
CA LYS A 39 13.43 6.74 -4.16
C LYS A 39 13.93 7.13 -2.76
N LEU A 40 13.06 7.69 -1.93
CA LEU A 40 13.41 8.20 -0.60
C LEU A 40 13.87 7.10 0.35
N VAL A 41 13.27 5.90 0.28
CA VAL A 41 13.74 4.73 1.05
C VAL A 41 15.17 4.38 0.68
N LYS A 42 15.55 4.40 -0.60
CA LYS A 42 16.93 4.11 -1.03
C LYS A 42 17.92 5.14 -0.46
N PHE A 43 17.59 6.42 -0.55
CA PHE A 43 18.44 7.47 0.03
C PHE A 43 18.55 7.34 1.55
N ARG A 44 17.42 7.27 2.27
CA ARG A 44 17.41 7.14 3.73
C ARG A 44 18.18 5.91 4.20
N ASN A 45 17.96 4.76 3.56
CA ASN A 45 18.64 3.52 3.93
C ASN A 45 20.15 3.55 3.65
N LYS A 46 20.61 4.35 2.67
CA LYS A 46 22.05 4.57 2.45
C LYS A 46 22.68 5.23 3.67
N TYR A 47 22.15 6.37 4.13
CA TYR A 47 22.65 7.06 5.33
C TYR A 47 22.60 6.17 6.58
N LEU A 48 21.55 5.36 6.75
CA LEU A 48 21.45 4.42 7.87
C LEU A 48 22.53 3.34 7.82
N LYS A 49 22.77 2.74 6.66
CA LYS A 49 23.81 1.73 6.46
C LYS A 49 25.20 2.29 6.74
N ASP A 50 25.44 3.53 6.31
CA ASP A 50 26.71 4.24 6.50
C ASP A 50 26.84 4.82 7.91
N ARG A 51 25.86 4.58 8.81
CA ARG A 51 25.76 5.15 10.17
C ARG A 51 25.88 6.69 10.20
N ASN A 52 25.47 7.34 9.12
CA ASN A 52 25.57 8.78 8.92
C ASN A 52 24.20 9.47 9.09
N SER A 53 23.41 9.06 10.08
CA SER A 53 22.09 9.65 10.34
C SER A 53 22.13 11.05 10.97
N LYS A 54 23.32 11.56 11.30
CA LYS A 54 23.52 12.94 11.80
C LYS A 54 23.66 13.96 10.68
N ASP A 55 23.80 13.50 9.42
CA ASP A 55 23.87 14.38 8.26
C ASP A 55 22.55 15.16 8.11
N PRO A 56 22.58 16.50 7.94
CA PRO A 56 21.36 17.28 7.74
C PRO A 56 20.50 16.80 6.55
N MET A 57 21.11 16.22 5.51
CA MET A 57 20.36 15.64 4.40
C MET A 57 19.55 14.42 4.79
N PHE A 58 19.99 13.64 5.78
CA PHE A 58 19.23 12.52 6.29
C PHE A 58 17.86 12.97 6.81
N GLU A 59 17.82 14.06 7.58
CA GLU A 59 16.57 14.58 8.14
C GLU A 59 15.63 15.10 7.05
N ILE A 60 16.18 15.79 6.04
CA ILE A 60 15.41 16.24 4.87
C ILE A 60 14.76 15.06 4.16
N TYR A 61 15.52 13.99 3.88
CA TYR A 61 14.95 12.79 3.25
C TYR A 61 13.96 12.06 4.16
N ASN A 62 14.17 12.08 5.48
CA ASN A 62 13.29 11.46 6.45
C ASN A 62 11.92 12.16 6.49
N LEU A 63 11.91 13.50 6.54
CA LEU A 63 10.68 14.30 6.51
C LEU A 63 9.89 14.10 5.21
N GLU A 64 10.56 14.13 4.05
CA GLU A 64 9.91 13.84 2.77
C GLU A 64 9.41 12.39 2.70
N PHE A 65 10.14 11.43 3.26
CA PHE A 65 9.70 10.03 3.34
C PHE A 65 8.42 9.91 4.18
N ILE A 66 8.36 10.54 5.35
CA ILE A 66 7.17 10.54 6.22
C ILE A 66 5.98 11.13 5.47
N LYS A 67 6.18 12.29 4.82
CA LYS A 67 5.16 12.95 4.00
C LYS A 67 4.58 12.03 2.94
N TYR A 68 5.38 11.51 2.00
CA TYR A 68 4.83 10.69 0.92
C TYR A 68 4.31 9.33 1.41
N THR A 69 4.93 8.73 2.43
CA THR A 69 4.44 7.45 2.98
C THR A 69 3.08 7.63 3.64
N SER A 70 2.85 8.73 4.35
CA SER A 70 1.53 9.04 4.94
C SER A 70 0.45 9.18 3.86
N LEU A 71 0.77 9.82 2.73
CA LEU A 71 -0.15 9.95 1.60
C LEU A 71 -0.47 8.60 0.96
N VAL A 72 0.52 7.73 0.79
CA VAL A 72 0.33 6.34 0.32
C VAL A 72 -0.58 5.56 1.27
N VAL A 73 -0.33 5.63 2.58
CA VAL A 73 -1.14 4.92 3.58
C VAL A 73 -2.58 5.41 3.56
N LYS A 74 -2.80 6.73 3.49
CA LYS A 74 -4.14 7.33 3.40
C LYS A 74 -4.92 6.77 2.20
N LYS A 75 -4.33 6.82 1.00
CA LYS A 75 -4.97 6.32 -0.23
C LYS A 75 -5.26 4.81 -0.17
N ARG A 76 -4.34 4.02 0.41
CA ARG A 76 -4.56 2.57 0.62
C ARG A 76 -5.74 2.30 1.55
N ILE A 77 -5.87 3.02 2.66
CA ILE A 77 -6.99 2.86 3.60
C ILE A 77 -8.31 3.18 2.90
N GLU A 78 -8.37 4.29 2.18
CA GLU A 78 -9.57 4.72 1.43
C GLU A 78 -9.95 3.67 0.37
N TYR A 79 -8.98 3.22 -0.42
CA TYR A 79 -9.20 2.20 -1.46
C TYR A 79 -9.71 0.89 -0.87
N ILE A 80 -9.04 0.36 0.17
CA ILE A 80 -9.40 -0.91 0.82
C ILE A 80 -10.80 -0.83 1.43
N LYS A 81 -11.17 0.30 2.03
CA LYS A 81 -12.53 0.50 2.56
C LYS A 81 -13.58 0.41 1.46
N ASN A 82 -13.35 1.05 0.32
CA ASN A 82 -14.26 1.04 -0.82
C ASN A 82 -14.37 -0.36 -1.44
N VAL A 83 -13.24 -1.03 -1.65
CA VAL A 83 -13.19 -2.40 -2.17
C VAL A 83 -13.86 -3.38 -1.22
N SER A 84 -13.65 -3.28 0.09
CA SER A 84 -14.32 -4.14 1.08
C SER A 84 -15.84 -4.06 0.97
N ARG A 85 -16.39 -2.86 0.75
CA ARG A 85 -17.85 -2.68 0.60
C ARG A 85 -18.37 -3.38 -0.66
N LEU A 86 -17.67 -3.22 -1.78
CA LEU A 86 -18.04 -3.84 -3.06
C LEU A 86 -17.91 -5.36 -3.00
N LEU A 87 -16.83 -5.86 -2.40
CA LEU A 87 -16.60 -7.29 -2.19
C LEU A 87 -17.70 -7.90 -1.33
N SER A 88 -18.07 -7.27 -0.21
CA SER A 88 -19.17 -7.76 0.64
C SER A 88 -20.50 -7.86 -0.12
N LEU A 89 -20.84 -6.84 -0.92
CA LEU A 89 -22.06 -6.84 -1.73
C LEU A 89 -22.05 -7.94 -2.80
N ASN A 90 -20.92 -8.14 -3.49
CA ASN A 90 -20.80 -9.18 -4.51
C ASN A 90 -20.80 -10.58 -3.88
N TYR A 91 -20.15 -10.74 -2.73
CA TYR A 91 -20.12 -12.00 -2.00
C TYR A 91 -21.52 -12.45 -1.57
N ARG A 92 -22.33 -11.54 -1.01
CA ARG A 92 -23.74 -11.82 -0.65
C ARG A 92 -24.65 -12.14 -1.85
N LYS A 93 -24.28 -11.75 -3.06
CA LYS A 93 -25.03 -12.12 -4.28
C LYS A 93 -24.67 -13.51 -4.79
N LEU A 94 -23.42 -13.93 -4.58
CA LEU A 94 -22.90 -15.20 -5.05
C LEU A 94 -23.20 -16.36 -4.07
N PHE A 95 -23.40 -16.05 -2.79
CA PHE A 95 -23.70 -17.02 -1.73
C PHE A 95 -25.00 -16.63 -1.03
N ASP A 96 -25.60 -17.56 -0.28
CA ASP A 96 -26.79 -17.29 0.54
C ASP A 96 -26.50 -16.08 1.45
N GLY A 97 -27.33 -15.03 1.30
CA GLY A 97 -27.04 -13.63 1.64
C GLY A 97 -26.68 -13.30 3.09
N GLU A 98 -26.55 -14.30 3.95
CA GLU A 98 -26.09 -14.20 5.34
C GLU A 98 -24.56 -14.13 5.47
N LYS A 99 -23.79 -14.48 4.43
CA LYS A 99 -22.33 -14.47 4.51
C LYS A 99 -21.74 -13.09 4.18
N GLU A 100 -20.82 -12.63 5.02
CA GLU A 100 -20.11 -11.36 4.84
C GLU A 100 -18.61 -11.55 4.65
N LEU A 101 -18.04 -10.89 3.64
CA LEU A 101 -16.60 -10.82 3.40
C LEU A 101 -16.11 -9.39 3.68
N THR A 102 -15.14 -9.24 4.56
CA THR A 102 -14.54 -7.94 4.90
C THR A 102 -13.04 -7.91 4.65
N LEU A 103 -12.55 -6.78 4.14
CA LEU A 103 -11.14 -6.49 3.94
C LEU A 103 -10.78 -5.29 4.83
N ARG A 104 -9.66 -5.38 5.55
CA ARG A 104 -9.17 -4.30 6.41
C ARG A 104 -7.68 -4.07 6.17
N TYR A 105 -7.31 -2.80 6.09
CA TYR A 105 -5.90 -2.41 6.10
C TYR A 105 -5.33 -2.60 7.51
N LYS A 106 -4.20 -3.30 7.62
CA LYS A 106 -3.46 -3.47 8.87
C LYS A 106 -2.00 -3.09 8.65
N SER A 107 -1.55 -2.12 9.45
CA SER A 107 -0.14 -1.72 9.57
C SER A 107 0.64 -2.67 10.46
#